data_AF-A0A7S1JEN4-F1
#
_entry.id   AF-A0A7S1JEN4-F1
#
_cell.length_a   1.000
_cell.length_b   1.000
_cell.length_c   1.000
_cell.angle_alpha   90.00
_cell.angle_beta   90.00
_cell.angle_gamma   90.00
#
_symmetry.space_group_name_H-M   'P 1'
#
loop_
_entity.id
_entity.type
_entity.pdbx_description
1 polymer ?
#
loop_
_entity_poly.entity_id
_entity_poly.type
_entity_poly.pdbx_seq_one_letter_code
_entity_poly.pdbx_strand_id
1 'polypeptide(L)'
;FFGTAPSWLTPNVSCAVVDVTPSCDPGTSACTRRMAQLGAFRAPGLLLLLLLACLATCAEAAQLIFEPSTMDATKFDITNRWSTLPANGTAPFLMQHSLVELAGSLAAFGGWHAETARGTPLISGDLYLYDLFAGVWGKVDLDPDNTTHPTPQGRHSHTAVVYNGTMYVFGGESNAETFGDLWSYDPGTAEWTQVDGSKWATSGSPPPPTKGHCAQVLGDTMLVFGGLQSPIAGAQTYSNTLYSYNFVSNAWSTVPSAASPDPRAYQSCVWYTNTSKIL
;
A
#
# COMPACT_ATOMS: atom_id res chain seq x y z
N PHE A 1 5.00 -41.94 16.77
CA PHE A 1 3.67 -41.64 16.20
C PHE A 1 3.84 -40.52 15.20
N PHE A 2 3.96 -40.87 13.92
CA PHE A 2 3.98 -39.91 12.82
C PHE A 2 2.55 -39.42 12.58
N GLY A 3 2.33 -38.11 12.69
CA GLY A 3 1.07 -37.46 12.32
C GLY A 3 1.27 -36.70 11.02
N THR A 4 0.55 -37.12 9.99
CA THR A 4 0.52 -36.55 8.64
C THR A 4 -0.14 -35.17 8.62
N ALA A 5 0.45 -34.22 7.87
CA ALA A 5 -0.15 -32.92 7.58
C ALA A 5 -1.41 -33.06 6.70
N PRO A 6 -2.45 -32.23 6.88
CA PRO A 6 -3.70 -32.29 6.11
C PRO A 6 -3.52 -31.80 4.66
N SER A 7 -4.25 -32.47 3.76
CA SER A 7 -4.09 -32.50 2.30
C SER A 7 -4.83 -31.40 1.52
N TRP A 8 -4.76 -30.13 1.94
CA TRP A 8 -5.49 -29.03 1.26
C TRP A 8 -4.60 -27.98 0.57
N LEU A 9 -3.28 -28.20 0.50
CA LEU A 9 -2.40 -27.34 -0.29
C LEU A 9 -2.47 -27.79 -1.76
N THR A 10 -3.29 -27.09 -2.56
CA THR A 10 -3.10 -27.05 -4.01
C THR A 10 -1.68 -26.55 -4.31
N PRO A 11 -0.93 -27.11 -5.27
CA PRO A 11 0.52 -26.87 -5.38
C PRO A 11 0.95 -25.44 -5.77
N ASN A 12 0.02 -24.53 -6.07
CA ASN A 12 0.32 -23.31 -6.84
C ASN A 12 -0.06 -21.99 -6.14
N VAL A 13 -0.20 -21.96 -4.81
CA VAL A 13 -0.41 -20.68 -4.10
C VAL A 13 0.88 -20.26 -3.42
N SER A 14 1.68 -19.46 -4.12
CA SER A 14 2.78 -18.69 -3.53
C SER A 14 2.25 -17.29 -3.23
N CYS A 15 2.21 -16.90 -1.94
CA CYS A 15 1.98 -15.52 -1.57
C CYS A 15 3.33 -14.80 -1.55
N ALA A 16 3.48 -13.79 -2.40
CA ALA A 16 4.59 -12.82 -2.28
C ALA A 16 4.15 -11.73 -1.32
N VAL A 17 4.98 -11.46 -0.31
CA VAL A 17 4.80 -10.34 0.62
C VAL A 17 6.08 -9.52 0.51
N VAL A 18 5.96 -8.25 0.14
CA VAL A 18 7.05 -7.30 0.34
C VAL A 18 6.90 -6.83 1.78
N ASP A 19 7.59 -7.51 2.68
CA ASP A 19 7.55 -7.18 4.09
C ASP A 19 8.56 -6.07 4.37
N VAL A 20 8.08 -4.93 4.84
CA VAL A 20 8.92 -3.85 5.36
C VAL A 20 8.89 -3.98 6.88
N THR A 21 9.51 -5.03 7.42
CA THR A 21 9.74 -5.13 8.87
C THR A 21 10.93 -4.27 9.25
N PRO A 22 10.81 -3.32 10.20
CA PRO A 22 11.95 -2.69 10.82
C PRO A 22 12.71 -3.75 11.64
N SER A 23 13.95 -4.04 11.27
CA SER A 23 14.84 -4.81 12.15
C SER A 23 15.31 -3.90 13.29
N CYS A 24 14.71 -4.02 14.47
CA CYS A 24 15.29 -3.45 15.68
C CYS A 24 16.53 -4.27 16.07
N ASP A 25 17.73 -3.79 15.71
CA ASP A 25 18.97 -4.31 16.28
C ASP A 25 19.16 -3.72 17.69
N PRO A 26 19.09 -4.51 18.78
CA PRO A 26 19.23 -4.00 20.14
C PRO A 26 20.63 -3.46 20.45
N GLY A 27 21.61 -3.69 19.55
CA GLY A 27 23.03 -3.47 19.82
C GLY A 27 23.61 -2.10 19.47
N THR A 28 22.94 -1.26 18.67
CA THR A 28 23.64 -0.13 18.00
C THR A 28 23.03 1.26 18.19
N SER A 29 21.89 1.41 18.87
CA SER A 29 21.32 2.75 19.09
C SER A 29 22.15 3.58 20.08
N ALA A 30 22.37 4.86 19.76
CA ALA A 30 23.10 5.83 20.58
C ALA A 30 22.45 6.10 21.97
N CYS A 31 21.32 5.47 22.26
CA CYS A 31 20.56 5.59 23.50
C CYS A 31 21.31 4.97 24.71
N THR A 32 22.00 3.85 24.51
CA THR A 32 22.71 3.12 25.59
C THR A 32 23.95 3.87 26.09
N ARG A 33 24.58 4.70 25.24
CA ARG A 33 25.80 5.45 25.60
C ARG A 33 25.55 6.68 26.47
N ARG A 34 24.34 7.24 26.50
CA ARG A 34 24.01 8.41 27.35
C ARG A 34 23.46 8.05 28.72
N MET A 35 22.85 6.88 28.91
CA MET A 35 22.37 6.46 30.23
C MET A 35 23.50 6.09 31.20
N ALA A 36 24.69 5.75 30.71
CA ALA A 36 25.85 5.46 31.56
C ALA A 36 26.48 6.70 32.23
N GLN A 37 26.13 7.92 31.82
CA GLN A 37 26.69 9.16 32.38
C GLN A 37 25.80 9.84 33.44
N LEU A 38 24.57 9.39 33.65
CA LEU A 38 23.63 9.97 34.63
C LEU A 38 23.55 9.16 35.93
N GLY A 39 24.71 8.69 36.40
CA GLY A 39 24.85 8.08 37.72
C GLY A 39 24.67 9.12 38.83
N ALA A 40 23.68 8.87 39.68
CA ALA A 40 23.47 9.43 41.03
C ALA A 40 22.78 10.80 41.16
N PHE A 41 21.43 10.80 41.14
CA PHE A 41 20.63 11.77 41.89
C PHE A 41 19.51 11.08 42.67
N ARG A 42 19.55 11.21 44.01
CA ARG A 42 18.49 10.77 44.94
C ARG A 42 17.53 11.94 45.18
N ALA A 43 16.51 12.10 44.34
CA ALA A 43 15.34 12.92 44.64
C ALA A 43 14.14 12.49 43.77
N PRO A 44 13.02 12.00 44.33
CA PRO A 44 11.92 11.43 43.56
C PRO A 44 11.17 12.43 42.66
N GLY A 45 11.26 13.74 42.95
CA GLY A 45 10.64 14.79 42.11
C GLY A 45 11.44 15.20 40.88
N LEU A 46 12.77 15.06 40.90
CA LEU A 46 13.64 15.44 39.78
C LEU A 46 13.65 14.35 38.68
N LEU A 47 13.38 13.10 39.07
CA LEU A 47 13.33 11.95 38.17
C LEU A 47 12.16 12.05 37.18
N LEU A 48 11.00 12.58 37.60
CA LEU A 48 9.82 12.72 36.75
C LEU A 48 10.00 13.83 35.69
N LEU A 49 10.64 14.95 36.06
CA LEU A 49 10.99 16.03 35.14
C LEU A 49 12.08 15.61 34.14
N LEU A 50 13.06 14.82 34.58
CA LEU A 50 14.08 14.24 33.69
C LEU A 50 13.49 13.15 32.77
N LEU A 51 12.53 12.34 33.23
CA LEU A 51 11.80 11.37 32.42
C LEU A 51 10.93 12.07 31.36
N LEU A 52 10.23 13.15 31.72
CA LEU A 52 9.45 13.95 30.78
C LEU A 52 10.32 14.70 29.77
N ALA A 53 11.47 15.22 30.19
CA ALA A 53 12.45 15.80 29.28
C ALA A 53 13.08 14.75 28.36
N CYS A 54 13.33 13.53 28.87
CA CYS A 54 13.83 12.41 28.07
C CYS A 54 12.77 11.92 27.07
N LEU A 55 11.50 11.84 27.47
CA LEU A 55 10.36 11.56 26.59
C LEU A 55 10.14 12.66 25.54
N ALA A 56 10.33 13.93 25.90
CA ALA A 56 10.27 15.05 24.96
C ALA A 56 11.43 15.01 23.95
N THR A 57 12.66 14.71 24.40
CA THR A 57 13.79 14.49 23.49
C THR A 57 13.65 13.20 22.68
N CYS A 58 12.95 12.18 23.18
CA CYS A 58 12.62 10.98 22.42
C CYS A 58 11.48 11.23 21.42
N ALA A 59 10.57 12.17 21.68
CA ALA A 59 9.53 12.59 20.75
C ALA A 59 10.09 13.52 19.66
N GLU A 60 11.05 14.38 19.98
CA GLU A 60 11.81 15.15 18.98
C GLU A 60 12.83 14.28 18.22
N ALA A 61 13.42 13.26 18.87
CA ALA A 61 14.24 12.24 18.22
C ALA A 61 13.42 11.14 17.52
N ALA A 62 12.08 11.14 17.65
CA ALA A 62 11.19 10.29 16.85
C ALA A 62 10.99 10.83 15.42
N GLN A 63 11.74 11.87 15.04
CA GLN A 63 12.28 11.96 13.67
C GLN A 63 13.41 10.92 13.48
N LEU A 64 13.18 9.69 13.94
CA LEU A 64 13.95 8.54 13.50
C LEU A 64 13.74 8.50 12.00
N ILE A 65 14.79 8.87 11.26
CA ILE A 65 14.96 8.53 9.87
C ILE A 65 14.82 7.00 9.84
N PHE A 66 13.61 6.53 9.56
CA PHE A 66 13.37 5.13 9.27
C PHE A 66 14.00 4.91 7.91
N GLU A 67 15.28 4.57 7.87
CA GLU A 67 15.84 3.95 6.69
C GLU A 67 15.22 2.54 6.61
N PRO A 68 14.37 2.24 5.61
CA PRO A 68 13.99 0.86 5.36
C PRO A 68 15.27 0.09 5.06
N SER A 69 15.65 -0.82 5.95
CA SER A 69 16.94 -1.52 5.87
C SER A 69 16.99 -2.61 4.80
N THR A 70 15.87 -2.91 4.11
CA THR A 70 15.83 -3.94 3.07
C THR A 70 14.92 -3.54 1.89
N MET A 71 15.40 -3.78 0.66
CA MET A 71 14.70 -3.55 -0.61
C MET A 71 14.09 -4.87 -1.14
N ASP A 72 13.75 -5.77 -0.23
CA ASP A 72 13.58 -7.18 -0.56
C ASP A 72 12.13 -7.49 -0.91
N ALA A 73 11.92 -8.03 -2.12
CA ALA A 73 10.72 -8.81 -2.38
C ALA A 73 10.92 -10.18 -1.73
N THR A 74 9.97 -10.66 -0.91
CA THR A 74 10.10 -11.96 -0.27
C THR A 74 8.96 -12.89 -0.68
N LYS A 75 9.27 -14.18 -0.79
CA LYS A 75 8.29 -15.23 -1.00
C LYS A 75 8.29 -16.19 0.19
N PHE A 76 7.11 -16.70 0.50
CA PHE A 76 6.91 -17.79 1.44
C PHE A 76 6.38 -19.01 0.69
N ASP A 77 7.06 -20.14 0.88
CA ASP A 77 6.72 -21.41 0.23
C ASP A 77 5.96 -22.35 1.20
N ILE A 78 5.19 -23.29 0.64
CA ILE A 78 4.44 -24.35 1.35
C ILE A 78 5.32 -25.25 2.21
N THR A 79 6.64 -25.17 2.05
CA THR A 79 7.64 -25.81 2.92
C THR A 79 7.93 -25.04 4.21
N ASN A 80 7.14 -23.99 4.51
CA ASN A 80 7.23 -23.13 5.69
C ASN A 80 8.58 -22.39 5.77
N ARG A 81 9.02 -21.83 4.64
CA ARG A 81 10.30 -21.12 4.51
C ARG A 81 10.12 -19.79 3.81
N TRP A 82 10.62 -18.74 4.43
CA TRP A 82 10.83 -17.44 3.79
C TRP A 82 12.10 -17.47 2.95
N SER A 83 12.04 -16.83 1.80
CA SER A 83 13.22 -16.56 0.98
C SER A 83 13.08 -15.21 0.27
N THR A 84 14.18 -14.48 0.16
CA THR A 84 14.25 -13.28 -0.65
C THR A 84 14.20 -13.67 -2.13
N LEU A 85 13.32 -13.01 -2.87
CA LEU A 85 13.29 -13.04 -4.33
C LEU A 85 14.50 -12.25 -4.86
N PRO A 86 15.19 -12.72 -5.91
CA PRO A 86 16.28 -11.96 -6.50
C PRO A 86 15.84 -10.55 -6.88
N ALA A 87 16.54 -9.53 -6.37
CA ALA A 87 16.28 -8.11 -6.66
C ALA A 87 17.01 -7.64 -7.95
N ASN A 88 17.19 -8.54 -8.92
CA ASN A 88 17.90 -8.23 -10.15
C ASN A 88 17.12 -7.20 -10.98
N GLY A 89 17.82 -6.38 -11.77
CA GLY A 89 17.21 -5.37 -12.62
C GLY A 89 16.91 -4.06 -11.89
N THR A 90 15.77 -3.44 -12.19
CA THR A 90 15.39 -2.11 -11.67
C THR A 90 14.33 -2.22 -10.57
N ALA A 91 14.69 -2.80 -9.43
CA ALA A 91 13.77 -2.96 -8.31
C ALA A 91 13.31 -1.59 -7.76
N PRO A 92 12.00 -1.41 -7.46
CA PRO A 92 11.50 -0.16 -6.89
C PRO A 92 11.91 0.00 -5.42
N PHE A 93 12.34 1.20 -5.05
CA PHE A 93 12.59 1.58 -3.65
C PHE A 93 11.49 2.50 -3.13
N LEU A 94 10.31 1.91 -2.90
CA LEU A 94 9.08 2.68 -2.64
C LEU A 94 8.31 2.04 -1.48
N MET A 95 7.80 2.86 -0.56
CA MET A 95 6.85 2.47 0.48
C MET A 95 5.42 2.79 0.06
N GLN A 96 4.44 2.12 0.65
CA GLN A 96 3.00 2.38 0.39
C GLN A 96 2.63 2.33 -1.11
N HIS A 97 3.37 1.53 -1.88
CA HIS A 97 3.02 1.11 -3.23
C HIS A 97 1.91 0.05 -3.16
N SER A 98 1.22 -0.16 -4.27
CA SER A 98 0.36 -1.34 -4.43
C SER A 98 1.13 -2.47 -5.10
N LEU A 99 0.79 -3.71 -4.79
CA LEU A 99 1.35 -4.91 -5.41
C LEU A 99 0.21 -5.86 -5.77
N VAL A 100 0.12 -6.26 -7.03
CA VAL A 100 -0.90 -7.21 -7.53
C VAL A 100 -0.26 -8.25 -8.45
N GLU A 101 -0.88 -9.43 -8.56
CA GLU A 101 -0.53 -10.39 -9.60
C GLU A 101 -1.24 -9.99 -10.89
N LEU A 102 -0.47 -9.76 -11.96
CA LEU A 102 -0.96 -9.32 -13.26
C LEU A 102 -0.27 -10.13 -14.35
N ALA A 103 -1.04 -10.92 -15.09
CA ALA A 103 -0.57 -11.69 -16.25
C ALA A 103 0.69 -12.55 -15.96
N GLY A 104 0.76 -13.18 -14.80
CA GLY A 104 1.88 -14.03 -14.37
C GLY A 104 3.08 -13.27 -13.79
N SER A 105 2.99 -11.95 -13.65
CA SER A 105 4.03 -11.10 -13.05
C SER A 105 3.51 -10.42 -11.78
N LEU A 106 4.41 -9.99 -10.89
CA LEU A 106 4.03 -9.07 -9.82
C LEU A 106 4.12 -7.64 -10.34
N ALA A 107 3.00 -6.92 -10.36
CA ALA A 107 2.93 -5.52 -10.74
C ALA A 107 2.96 -4.63 -9.49
N ALA A 108 4.00 -3.81 -9.36
CA ALA A 108 4.15 -2.81 -8.33
C ALA A 108 3.93 -1.41 -8.92
N PHE A 109 2.97 -0.65 -8.39
CA PHE A 109 2.66 0.70 -8.87
C PHE A 109 2.77 1.75 -7.77
N GLY A 110 3.37 2.88 -8.15
CA GLY A 110 3.49 4.08 -7.33
C GLY A 110 4.22 3.87 -6.01
N GLY A 111 3.91 4.69 -5.03
CA GLY A 111 4.52 4.68 -3.71
C GLY A 111 5.36 5.93 -3.42
N TRP A 112 5.89 5.97 -2.21
CA TRP A 112 6.60 7.12 -1.64
C TRP A 112 7.98 6.72 -1.14
N HIS A 113 8.94 7.62 -1.31
CA HIS A 113 10.28 7.49 -0.75
C HIS A 113 10.71 8.80 -0.10
N ALA A 114 11.20 8.71 1.14
CA ALA A 114 11.50 9.86 1.99
C ALA A 114 12.61 10.75 1.44
N GLU A 115 13.63 10.18 0.81
CA GLU A 115 14.91 10.84 0.63
C GLU A 115 15.45 10.70 -0.80
N THR A 116 15.28 11.75 -1.60
CA THR A 116 16.08 11.88 -2.82
C THR A 116 17.39 12.58 -2.51
N ALA A 117 18.40 12.45 -3.39
CA ALA A 117 19.65 13.22 -3.31
C ALA A 117 19.46 14.76 -3.25
N ARG A 118 18.21 15.26 -3.42
CA ARG A 118 17.83 16.67 -3.39
C ARG A 118 16.98 17.04 -2.16
N GLY A 119 16.74 16.13 -1.22
CA GLY A 119 16.03 16.39 0.04
C GLY A 119 14.51 16.56 -0.09
N THR A 120 13.91 16.27 -1.25
CA THR A 120 12.45 16.25 -1.43
C THR A 120 11.93 14.82 -1.51
N PRO A 121 10.83 14.47 -0.83
CA PRO A 121 10.25 13.14 -0.94
C PRO A 121 9.79 12.85 -2.38
N LEU A 122 10.13 11.66 -2.87
CA LEU A 122 9.72 11.19 -4.19
C LEU A 122 8.38 10.48 -4.05
N ILE A 123 7.41 10.90 -4.86
CA ILE A 123 6.17 10.16 -5.06
C ILE A 123 6.20 9.64 -6.49
N SER A 124 6.25 8.32 -6.63
CA SER A 124 6.39 7.67 -7.93
C SER A 124 5.02 7.46 -8.57
N GLY A 125 4.96 7.62 -9.90
CA GLY A 125 3.88 7.17 -10.78
C GLY A 125 4.33 6.04 -11.70
N ASP A 126 5.46 5.40 -11.37
CA ASP A 126 6.04 4.35 -12.17
C ASP A 126 5.35 3.00 -11.91
N LEU A 127 5.30 2.17 -12.95
CA LEU A 127 4.89 0.78 -12.90
C LEU A 127 6.13 -0.12 -13.05
N TYR A 128 6.26 -1.09 -12.17
CA TYR A 128 7.31 -2.11 -12.20
C TYR A 128 6.68 -3.49 -12.31
N LEU A 129 7.25 -4.35 -13.15
CA LEU A 129 6.85 -5.74 -13.29
C LEU A 129 7.99 -6.65 -12.82
N TYR A 130 7.66 -7.61 -11.98
CA TYR A 130 8.56 -8.69 -11.59
C TYR A 130 8.21 -9.96 -12.34
N ASP A 131 9.14 -10.42 -13.18
CA ASP A 131 9.04 -11.73 -13.80
C ASP A 131 9.38 -12.80 -12.75
N LEU A 132 8.37 -13.58 -12.34
CA LEU A 132 8.51 -14.64 -11.33
C LEU A 132 9.37 -15.81 -11.81
N PHE A 133 9.50 -16.03 -13.12
CA PHE A 133 10.32 -17.10 -13.69
C PHE A 133 11.77 -16.67 -13.85
N ALA A 134 12.00 -15.47 -14.39
CA ALA A 134 13.34 -14.93 -14.58
C ALA A 134 13.94 -14.37 -13.28
N GLY A 135 13.11 -13.96 -12.32
CA GLY A 135 13.53 -13.34 -11.07
C GLY A 135 14.10 -11.94 -11.28
N VAL A 136 13.51 -11.15 -12.18
CA VAL A 136 14.03 -9.83 -12.58
C VAL A 136 12.91 -8.78 -12.53
N TRP A 137 13.23 -7.61 -11.96
CA TRP A 137 12.41 -6.41 -12.02
C TRP A 137 12.69 -5.62 -13.28
N GLY A 138 11.63 -5.21 -13.97
CA GLY A 138 11.67 -4.25 -15.07
C GLY A 138 10.71 -3.08 -14.80
N LYS A 139 11.22 -1.85 -14.91
CA LYS A 139 10.36 -0.67 -15.01
C LYS A 139 9.67 -0.67 -16.37
N VAL A 140 8.35 -0.50 -16.39
CA VAL A 140 7.59 -0.35 -17.63
C VAL A 140 7.84 1.06 -18.17
N ASP A 141 8.29 1.14 -19.41
CA ASP A 141 8.43 2.40 -20.12
C ASP A 141 7.08 2.79 -20.73
N LEU A 142 6.33 3.61 -20.00
CA LEU A 142 4.93 3.93 -20.30
C LEU A 142 4.78 4.95 -21.43
N ASP A 143 5.86 5.67 -21.79
CA ASP A 143 5.91 6.60 -22.92
C ASP A 143 7.39 6.97 -23.21
N PRO A 144 8.12 6.15 -23.99
CA PRO A 144 9.55 6.38 -24.25
C PRO A 144 9.83 7.72 -24.96
N ASP A 145 8.83 8.21 -25.72
CA ASP A 145 8.95 9.35 -26.62
C ASP A 145 8.20 10.61 -26.12
N ASN A 146 7.51 10.51 -24.97
CA ASN A 146 6.80 11.60 -24.29
C ASN A 146 5.81 12.36 -25.20
N THR A 147 4.92 11.65 -25.91
CA THR A 147 4.05 12.30 -26.91
C THR A 147 2.56 12.00 -26.88
N THR A 148 2.01 10.94 -26.28
CA THR A 148 0.57 10.64 -26.55
C THR A 148 -0.30 9.95 -25.49
N HIS A 149 0.20 9.38 -24.38
CA HIS A 149 -0.67 8.58 -23.49
C HIS A 149 -0.77 9.13 -22.06
N PRO A 150 -1.99 9.39 -21.55
CA PRO A 150 -2.17 9.86 -20.19
C PRO A 150 -1.82 8.75 -19.19
N THR A 151 -0.98 9.06 -18.21
CA THR A 151 -0.62 8.16 -17.12
C THR A 151 -1.11 8.71 -15.78
N PRO A 152 -1.40 7.85 -14.78
CA PRO A 152 -1.77 8.32 -13.46
C PRO A 152 -0.61 9.09 -12.83
N GLN A 153 -0.92 10.25 -12.24
CA GLN A 153 0.08 10.98 -11.46
C GLN A 153 0.64 10.12 -10.32
N GLY A 154 1.90 10.38 -9.98
CA GLY A 154 2.57 9.73 -8.86
C GLY A 154 1.77 9.83 -7.57
N ARG A 155 1.58 8.66 -6.93
CA ARG A 155 0.70 8.50 -5.78
C ARG A 155 1.14 7.40 -4.83
N HIS A 156 0.81 7.53 -3.56
CA HIS A 156 0.97 6.48 -2.54
C HIS A 156 -0.33 6.28 -1.75
N SER A 157 -0.42 5.22 -0.94
CA SER A 157 -1.62 4.89 -0.15
C SER A 157 -2.90 4.75 -0.99
N HIS A 158 -2.75 4.43 -2.28
CA HIS A 158 -3.82 4.03 -3.18
C HIS A 158 -4.11 2.53 -3.01
N THR A 159 -5.17 2.05 -3.65
CA THR A 159 -5.37 0.60 -3.81
C THR A 159 -5.24 0.21 -5.27
N ALA A 160 -4.81 -1.02 -5.50
CA ALA A 160 -4.88 -1.63 -6.82
C ALA A 160 -5.55 -3.00 -6.74
N VAL A 161 -6.31 -3.33 -7.78
CA VAL A 161 -6.97 -4.63 -7.95
C VAL A 161 -6.83 -5.10 -9.39
N VAL A 162 -7.00 -6.39 -9.64
CA VAL A 162 -7.00 -6.95 -11.00
C VAL A 162 -8.36 -7.52 -11.31
N TYR A 163 -8.90 -7.16 -12.48
CA TYR A 163 -10.15 -7.68 -13.00
C TYR A 163 -10.00 -7.96 -14.50
N ASN A 164 -10.32 -9.20 -14.89
CA ASN A 164 -10.26 -9.66 -16.28
C ASN A 164 -8.91 -9.38 -16.98
N GLY A 165 -7.79 -9.56 -16.26
CA GLY A 165 -6.44 -9.34 -16.81
C GLY A 165 -6.01 -7.88 -16.88
N THR A 166 -6.83 -6.93 -16.45
CA THR A 166 -6.53 -5.49 -16.38
C THR A 166 -6.32 -5.09 -14.93
N MET A 167 -5.27 -4.31 -14.66
CA MET A 167 -5.03 -3.71 -13.35
C MET A 167 -5.82 -2.41 -13.22
N TYR A 168 -6.44 -2.18 -12.08
CA TYR A 168 -7.15 -0.95 -11.74
C TYR A 168 -6.53 -0.30 -10.52
N VAL A 169 -6.34 1.02 -10.54
CA VAL A 169 -5.78 1.82 -9.44
C VAL A 169 -6.78 2.90 -9.05
N PHE A 170 -7.14 2.96 -7.76
CA PHE A 170 -8.10 3.93 -7.24
C PHE A 170 -7.50 4.78 -6.11
N GLY A 171 -7.75 6.09 -6.20
CA GLY A 171 -7.43 7.06 -5.15
C GLY A 171 -5.93 7.19 -4.86
N GLY A 172 -5.61 7.38 -3.57
CA GLY A 172 -4.27 7.69 -3.07
C GLY A 172 -4.04 9.19 -2.90
N GLU A 173 -2.79 9.57 -2.65
CA GLU A 173 -2.41 10.98 -2.56
C GLU A 173 -1.03 11.26 -3.17
N SER A 174 -0.84 12.53 -3.53
CA SER A 174 0.45 13.15 -3.79
C SER A 174 0.77 14.19 -2.71
N ASN A 175 1.88 14.92 -2.85
CA ASN A 175 2.20 16.06 -2.00
C ASN A 175 1.20 17.22 -2.15
N ALA A 176 0.45 17.27 -3.26
CA ALA A 176 -0.42 18.39 -3.59
C ALA A 176 -1.90 18.09 -3.35
N GLU A 177 -2.33 16.84 -3.56
CA GLU A 177 -3.75 16.49 -3.52
C GLU A 177 -4.01 15.02 -3.16
N THR A 178 -5.22 14.76 -2.68
CA THR A 178 -5.79 13.41 -2.59
C THR A 178 -6.57 13.13 -3.86
N PHE A 179 -6.42 11.95 -4.44
CA PHE A 179 -7.07 11.57 -5.69
C PHE A 179 -8.38 10.81 -5.44
N GLY A 180 -9.35 11.02 -6.34
CA GLY A 180 -10.62 10.29 -6.41
C GLY A 180 -10.88 9.71 -7.80
N ASP A 181 -9.84 9.58 -8.60
CA ASP A 181 -9.86 9.02 -9.95
C ASP A 181 -9.65 7.49 -9.92
N LEU A 182 -10.08 6.85 -11.00
CA LEU A 182 -9.89 5.44 -11.28
C LEU A 182 -9.12 5.29 -12.58
N TRP A 183 -8.05 4.51 -12.57
CA TRP A 183 -7.22 4.22 -13.73
C TRP A 183 -7.19 2.74 -14.00
N SER A 184 -7.07 2.36 -15.28
CA SER A 184 -6.86 0.98 -15.71
C SER A 184 -5.58 0.86 -16.53
N TYR A 185 -4.82 -0.22 -16.33
CA TYR A 185 -3.65 -0.60 -17.10
C TYR A 185 -3.88 -1.94 -17.79
N ASP A 186 -3.77 -1.94 -19.11
CA ASP A 186 -3.86 -3.15 -19.93
C ASP A 186 -2.44 -3.64 -20.27
N PRO A 187 -2.00 -4.80 -19.75
CA PRO A 187 -0.68 -5.34 -20.07
C PRO A 187 -0.54 -5.78 -21.54
N GLY A 188 -1.63 -5.99 -22.27
CA GLY A 188 -1.62 -6.36 -23.68
C GLY A 188 -1.26 -5.20 -24.60
N THR A 189 -1.68 -3.97 -24.26
CA THR A 189 -1.32 -2.75 -24.98
C THR A 189 -0.19 -1.96 -24.32
N ALA A 190 0.11 -2.26 -23.05
CA ALA A 190 1.01 -1.49 -22.18
C ALA A 190 0.55 -0.04 -21.96
N GLU A 191 -0.76 0.21 -22.01
CA GLU A 191 -1.32 1.56 -21.89
C GLU A 191 -2.12 1.75 -20.61
N TRP A 192 -2.02 2.96 -20.04
CA TRP A 192 -2.94 3.45 -19.03
C TRP A 192 -4.14 4.13 -19.68
N THR A 193 -5.30 3.98 -19.06
CA THR A 193 -6.52 4.70 -19.42
C THR A 193 -7.17 5.20 -18.15
N GLN A 194 -7.49 6.50 -18.09
CA GLN A 194 -8.35 7.02 -17.03
C GLN A 194 -9.77 6.54 -17.29
N VAL A 195 -10.36 5.85 -16.33
CA VAL A 195 -11.74 5.38 -16.46
C VAL A 195 -12.66 6.60 -16.41
N ASP A 196 -13.38 6.83 -17.51
CA ASP A 196 -14.23 8.01 -17.68
C ASP A 196 -15.33 8.07 -16.61
N GLY A 197 -15.26 9.13 -15.80
CA GLY A 197 -16.18 9.40 -14.73
C GLY A 197 -17.40 10.25 -15.06
N SER A 198 -17.53 10.67 -16.31
CA SER A 198 -18.72 11.39 -16.79
C SER A 198 -20.03 10.62 -16.53
N LYS A 199 -19.97 9.29 -16.49
CA LYS A 199 -21.14 8.42 -16.21
C LYS A 199 -21.49 8.30 -14.73
N TRP A 200 -20.55 8.56 -13.82
CA TRP A 200 -20.75 8.33 -12.39
C TRP A 200 -21.93 9.16 -11.84
N ALA A 201 -22.06 10.42 -12.27
CA ALA A 201 -23.14 11.31 -11.83
C ALA A 201 -24.56 10.78 -12.08
N THR A 202 -24.74 9.85 -13.02
CA THR A 202 -26.07 9.30 -13.39
C THR A 202 -26.39 7.95 -12.75
N SER A 203 -25.40 7.22 -12.22
CA SER A 203 -25.55 5.83 -11.76
C SER A 203 -25.13 5.61 -10.29
N GLY A 204 -24.71 6.65 -9.58
CA GLY A 204 -24.37 6.65 -8.16
C GLY A 204 -23.08 7.42 -7.88
N SER A 205 -22.93 8.00 -6.69
CA SER A 205 -21.77 8.85 -6.39
C SER A 205 -20.51 8.01 -6.13
N PRO A 206 -19.36 8.35 -6.77
CA PRO A 206 -18.08 7.75 -6.43
C PRO A 206 -17.69 8.12 -4.99
N PRO A 207 -16.75 7.38 -4.37
CA PRO A 207 -16.13 7.84 -3.15
C PRO A 207 -15.52 9.23 -3.36
N PRO A 208 -15.58 10.14 -2.37
CA PRO A 208 -14.74 11.32 -2.37
C PRO A 208 -13.26 10.93 -2.50
N PRO A 209 -12.38 11.83 -2.94
CA PRO A 209 -10.95 11.57 -3.00
C PRO A 209 -10.44 10.95 -1.69
N THR A 210 -9.69 9.86 -1.77
CA THR A 210 -9.40 9.05 -0.58
C THR A 210 -8.06 8.34 -0.63
N LYS A 211 -7.44 8.19 0.54
CA LYS A 211 -6.19 7.44 0.75
C LYS A 211 -6.31 6.46 1.91
N GLY A 212 -5.46 5.43 1.91
CA GLY A 212 -5.46 4.41 2.97
C GLY A 212 -6.79 3.65 3.06
N HIS A 213 -7.57 3.62 1.99
CA HIS A 213 -8.72 2.73 1.90
C HIS A 213 -8.23 1.32 1.54
N CYS A 214 -9.12 0.34 1.59
CA CYS A 214 -8.85 -0.99 1.08
C CYS A 214 -9.84 -1.32 -0.04
N ALA A 215 -9.45 -2.17 -0.98
CA ALA A 215 -10.29 -2.57 -2.10
C ALA A 215 -10.18 -4.07 -2.38
N GLN A 216 -11.30 -4.68 -2.80
CA GLN A 216 -11.40 -6.10 -3.13
C GLN A 216 -12.34 -6.33 -4.32
N VAL A 217 -12.04 -7.31 -5.17
CA VAL A 217 -12.88 -7.67 -6.32
C VAL A 217 -13.79 -8.84 -5.96
N LEU A 218 -15.08 -8.71 -6.30
CA LEU A 218 -16.13 -9.72 -6.15
C LEU A 218 -16.94 -9.79 -7.44
N GLY A 219 -16.76 -10.87 -8.21
CA GLY A 219 -17.38 -10.99 -9.53
C GLY A 219 -17.02 -9.79 -10.39
N ASP A 220 -18.03 -9.11 -10.91
CA ASP A 220 -17.87 -7.93 -11.78
C ASP A 220 -17.84 -6.60 -10.99
N THR A 221 -17.54 -6.64 -9.69
CA THR A 221 -17.60 -5.47 -8.81
C THR A 221 -16.34 -5.32 -7.95
N MET A 222 -15.77 -4.12 -7.92
CA MET A 222 -14.79 -3.71 -6.93
C MET A 222 -15.50 -3.08 -5.72
N LEU A 223 -15.20 -3.57 -4.52
CA LEU A 223 -15.64 -3.00 -3.25
C LEU A 223 -14.53 -2.13 -2.69
N VAL A 224 -14.88 -0.92 -2.23
CA VAL A 224 -13.96 0.03 -1.60
C VAL A 224 -14.49 0.41 -0.23
N PHE A 225 -13.67 0.23 0.81
CA PHE A 225 -14.05 0.48 2.19
C PHE A 225 -13.04 1.35 2.93
N GLY A 226 -13.56 2.23 3.79
CA GLY A 226 -12.78 3.05 4.69
C GLY A 226 -11.98 4.14 3.99
N GLY A 227 -10.82 4.45 4.55
CA GLY A 227 -9.91 5.48 4.06
C GLY A 227 -10.16 6.85 4.68
N LEU A 228 -9.15 7.71 4.51
CA LEU A 228 -9.20 9.12 4.88
C LEU A 228 -9.67 9.89 3.64
N GLN A 229 -10.91 10.37 3.68
CA GLN A 229 -11.58 11.03 2.58
C GLN A 229 -11.37 12.54 2.65
N SER A 230 -11.18 13.18 1.51
CA SER A 230 -11.01 14.63 1.34
C SER A 230 -12.18 15.19 0.51
N PRO A 231 -13.43 15.22 1.04
CA PRO A 231 -14.60 15.71 0.31
C PRO A 231 -14.53 17.22 0.02
N ILE A 232 -13.75 17.95 0.82
CA ILE A 232 -13.48 19.37 0.65
C ILE A 232 -11.96 19.55 0.80
N ALA A 233 -11.35 20.38 -0.06
CA ALA A 233 -9.93 20.67 -0.01
C ALA A 233 -9.51 21.14 1.39
N GLY A 234 -8.50 20.48 1.98
CA GLY A 234 -7.97 20.81 3.31
C GLY A 234 -8.73 20.22 4.51
N ALA A 235 -9.84 19.51 4.29
CA ALA A 235 -10.57 18.82 5.36
C ALA A 235 -10.63 17.31 5.10
N GLN A 236 -10.08 16.53 6.04
CA GLN A 236 -10.02 15.08 5.96
C GLN A 236 -10.92 14.41 7.01
N THR A 237 -11.67 13.40 6.59
CA THR A 237 -12.57 12.63 7.45
C THR A 237 -12.39 11.14 7.23
N TYR A 238 -12.26 10.38 8.30
CA TYR A 238 -12.27 8.91 8.21
C TYR A 238 -13.65 8.44 7.74
N SER A 239 -13.66 7.41 6.90
CA SER A 239 -14.89 6.83 6.36
C SER A 239 -15.15 5.43 6.89
N ASN A 240 -16.43 5.06 6.97
CA ASN A 240 -16.91 3.68 7.09
C ASN A 240 -18.00 3.37 6.05
N THR A 241 -18.05 4.17 4.97
CA THR A 241 -18.97 3.92 3.86
C THR A 241 -18.38 2.85 2.96
N LEU A 242 -19.19 1.85 2.61
CA LEU A 242 -18.85 0.84 1.61
C LEU A 242 -19.33 1.33 0.23
N TYR A 243 -18.40 1.41 -0.71
CA TYR A 243 -18.68 1.73 -2.10
C TYR A 243 -18.46 0.51 -2.98
N SER A 244 -19.22 0.42 -4.06
CA SER A 244 -19.08 -0.60 -5.10
C SER A 244 -18.90 0.06 -6.46
N TYR A 245 -17.92 -0.37 -7.23
CA TYR A 245 -17.73 -0.03 -8.64
C TYR A 245 -17.98 -1.27 -9.49
N ASN A 246 -18.98 -1.23 -10.37
CA ASN A 246 -19.25 -2.33 -11.28
C ASN A 246 -18.46 -2.12 -12.59
N PHE A 247 -17.60 -3.09 -12.92
CA PHE A 247 -16.71 -3.03 -14.09
C PHE A 247 -17.47 -3.10 -15.42
N VAL A 248 -18.62 -3.79 -15.47
CA VAL A 248 -19.42 -3.97 -16.70
C VAL A 248 -20.22 -2.71 -17.01
N SER A 249 -20.91 -2.16 -16.01
CA SER A 249 -21.72 -0.95 -16.20
C SER A 249 -20.91 0.35 -16.12
N ASN A 250 -19.63 0.29 -15.69
CA ASN A 250 -18.78 1.45 -15.39
C ASN A 250 -19.52 2.45 -14.47
N ALA A 251 -19.95 1.96 -13.31
CA ALA A 251 -20.78 2.74 -12.39
C ALA A 251 -20.38 2.52 -10.94
N TRP A 252 -20.31 3.62 -10.19
CA TRP A 252 -20.20 3.60 -8.74
C TRP A 252 -21.58 3.55 -8.09
N SER A 253 -21.65 2.95 -6.90
CA SER A 253 -22.82 2.96 -6.03
C SER A 253 -22.37 2.88 -4.57
N THR A 254 -23.19 3.40 -3.67
CA THR A 254 -23.02 3.15 -2.23
C THR A 254 -23.73 1.85 -1.88
N VAL A 255 -23.08 1.01 -1.07
CA VAL A 255 -23.67 -0.23 -0.57
C VAL A 255 -24.29 0.08 0.79
N PRO A 256 -25.62 -0.05 0.96
CA PRO A 256 -26.26 0.17 2.25
C PRO A 256 -25.76 -0.84 3.29
N SER A 257 -25.32 -0.35 4.44
CA SER A 257 -24.87 -1.16 5.57
C SER A 257 -25.83 -1.00 6.74
N ALA A 258 -26.45 -2.09 7.20
CA ALA A 258 -27.32 -2.07 8.38
C ALA A 258 -26.53 -1.84 9.69
N ALA A 259 -25.26 -2.24 9.70
CA ALA A 259 -24.28 -1.94 10.74
C ALA A 259 -22.90 -1.76 10.08
N SER A 260 -22.26 -0.63 10.31
CA SER A 260 -20.89 -0.36 9.83
C SER A 260 -19.93 -0.32 11.01
N PRO A 261 -18.68 -0.79 10.86
CA PRO A 261 -17.66 -0.60 11.89
C PRO A 261 -17.29 0.89 11.98
N ASP A 262 -16.54 1.26 13.03
CA ASP A 262 -16.08 2.64 13.19
C ASP A 262 -15.25 3.10 11.97
N PRO A 263 -15.35 4.39 11.57
CA PRO A 263 -14.53 4.96 10.51
C PRO A 263 -13.04 4.73 10.72
N ARG A 264 -12.34 4.32 9.66
CA ARG A 264 -10.93 3.93 9.72
C ARG A 264 -10.20 4.13 8.40
N ALA A 265 -8.88 4.19 8.47
CA ALA A 265 -7.98 4.21 7.32
C ALA A 265 -6.73 3.36 7.63
N TYR A 266 -5.97 3.06 6.59
CA TYR A 266 -4.75 2.24 6.60
C TYR A 266 -4.98 0.81 7.10
N GLN A 267 -6.21 0.31 6.92
CA GLN A 267 -6.56 -1.08 7.16
C GLN A 267 -6.18 -1.97 5.96
N SER A 268 -5.92 -3.24 6.22
CA SER A 268 -6.05 -4.29 5.22
C SER A 268 -7.52 -4.75 5.17
N CYS A 269 -7.91 -5.33 4.04
CA CYS A 269 -9.14 -6.13 4.00
C CYS A 269 -8.99 -7.28 3.02
N VAL A 270 -9.76 -8.34 3.26
CA VAL A 270 -9.78 -9.54 2.42
C VAL A 270 -11.21 -10.00 2.19
N TRP A 271 -11.49 -10.47 0.98
CA TRP A 271 -12.75 -11.15 0.70
C TRP A 271 -12.68 -12.61 1.15
N TYR A 272 -13.58 -13.01 2.05
CA TYR A 272 -13.71 -14.38 2.53
C TYR A 272 -14.88 -15.09 1.83
N THR A 273 -14.52 -15.88 0.81
CA THR A 273 -15.46 -16.56 -0.09
C THR A 273 -16.44 -17.49 0.62
N ASN A 274 -15.97 -18.26 1.62
CA ASN A 274 -16.80 -19.26 2.31
C ASN A 274 -18.01 -18.68 3.04
N THR A 275 -17.96 -17.41 3.44
CA THR A 275 -19.10 -16.74 4.10
C THR A 275 -19.60 -15.53 3.36
N SER A 276 -19.01 -15.22 2.20
CA SER A 276 -19.31 -14.02 1.42
C SER A 276 -19.20 -12.73 2.25
N LYS A 277 -18.07 -12.57 2.96
CA LYS A 277 -17.82 -11.42 3.84
C LYS A 277 -16.51 -10.73 3.49
N ILE A 278 -16.45 -9.41 3.70
CA ILE A 278 -15.19 -8.69 3.86
C ILE A 278 -14.74 -8.83 5.32
N LEU A 279 -13.47 -9.16 5.53
CA LEU A 279 -12.79 -9.16 6.82
C LEU A 279 -11.73 -8.05 6.87
#